data_AF-A0A8C5PTB7-F1
#
_entry.id   AF-A0A8C5PTB7-F1
#
_cell.length_a   1.000
_cell.length_b   1.000
_cell.length_c   1.000
_cell.angle_alpha   90.00
_cell.angle_beta   90.00
_cell.angle_gamma   90.00
#
_symmetry.space_group_name_H-M   'P 1'
#
loop_
_entity.id
_entity.type
_entity.pdbx_description
1 polymer ?
#
loop_
_entity_poly.entity_id
_entity_poly.type
_entity_poly.pdbx_seq_one_letter_code
_entity_poly.pdbx_strand_id
1 'polypeptide(L)'
;MGIVKKPSIRSYWHKNPILATPLFPRVMKRERYENLMRFLHFNDNALCPPRNDPMHDRLYTIRPLISLMSAKFTDNYVPDQNISVDESLMKFKGRLLFKQYIPSKRSRYGVKCYKLCESTTGYTWAFRIYEGKDSHLNPPGCPDYIGTSGKIGWDLVYPLFNKGYHLWVDNYYTSIDLFKNLYCFETLACGTVRKNRRGFPQILTAGKKSRGSSSSLRQEEVLALRFTDKKDVYMLSTVHDESTVPVPVRGRTEPLEKSKCIVDYSKFMGGVDLADQCIQPYLVNRKTRAWYKKIAIYLTEIAIFNAYVLYKQAAVEKPYPFLEFMLEIISQLILTPTPVTSALESGDLQRLSGRHFPSRVPPTRCKKSPQKKCRVCRKKGIRKDSSYYCPTWPLHNRVLQNLSYRAKLLNSPFLLCPDYPLLPVPTHWLVIPTTLCLLPVPTHWLVIPTTLCLLPVPTHWLVITTTLTSGIP
;
A
#
# COMPACT_ATOMS: atom_id res chain seq x y z
N MET A 1 -13.48 -5.04 8.79
CA MET A 1 -14.17 -3.77 9.16
C MET A 1 -14.62 -2.94 7.95
N GLY A 2 -14.19 -3.27 6.73
CA GLY A 2 -14.67 -2.63 5.49
C GLY A 2 -16.06 -3.07 5.07
N ILE A 3 -16.34 -4.37 5.17
CA ILE A 3 -17.65 -5.00 4.86
C ILE A 3 -18.73 -4.52 5.85
N VAL A 4 -18.54 -4.79 7.14
CA VAL A 4 -19.45 -4.33 8.20
C VAL A 4 -18.99 -2.97 8.71
N LYS A 5 -19.67 -1.89 8.33
CA LYS A 5 -19.34 -0.50 8.72
C LYS A 5 -20.16 -0.07 9.94
N LYS A 6 -19.51 0.01 11.12
CA LYS A 6 -20.13 0.55 12.34
C LYS A 6 -19.88 2.06 12.51
N PRO A 7 -20.72 2.83 13.23
CA PRO A 7 -20.54 4.28 13.40
C PRO A 7 -19.19 4.67 14.02
N SER A 8 -18.73 3.93 15.02
CA SER A 8 -17.44 4.15 15.68
C SER A 8 -16.57 2.89 15.69
N ILE A 9 -15.26 3.03 15.93
CA ILE A 9 -14.36 1.89 16.14
C ILE A 9 -14.77 1.08 17.38
N ARG A 10 -15.20 1.74 18.46
CA ARG A 10 -15.59 1.05 19.70
C ARG A 10 -16.86 0.22 19.52
N SER A 11 -17.74 0.63 18.60
CA SER A 11 -19.00 -0.07 18.30
C SER A 11 -18.81 -1.49 17.78
N TYR A 12 -17.62 -1.86 17.28
CA TYR A 12 -17.32 -3.24 16.89
C TYR A 12 -17.25 -4.22 18.06
N TRP A 13 -17.05 -3.72 19.29
CA TRP A 13 -17.03 -4.50 20.53
C TRP A 13 -18.25 -4.23 21.41
N HIS A 14 -19.32 -3.67 20.84
CA HIS A 14 -20.53 -3.36 21.59
C HIS A 14 -21.29 -4.64 21.94
N LYS A 15 -21.83 -4.71 23.17
CA LYS A 15 -22.61 -5.87 23.66
C LYS A 15 -24.11 -5.78 23.37
N ASN A 16 -24.64 -4.59 23.06
CA ASN A 16 -26.04 -4.42 22.66
C ASN A 16 -26.36 -5.30 21.42
N PRO A 17 -27.37 -6.18 21.48
CA PRO A 17 -27.73 -7.10 20.38
C PRO A 17 -27.91 -6.44 19.02
N ILE A 18 -28.44 -5.20 18.96
CA ILE A 18 -28.66 -4.45 17.72
C ILE A 18 -27.33 -4.14 17.00
N LEU A 19 -26.28 -3.85 17.79
CA LEU A 19 -24.98 -3.45 17.28
C LEU A 19 -23.94 -4.56 17.35
N ALA A 20 -24.21 -5.63 18.10
CA ALA A 20 -23.28 -6.72 18.35
C ALA A 20 -22.84 -7.36 17.04
N THR A 21 -21.56 -7.71 16.96
CA THR A 21 -21.02 -8.50 15.87
C THR A 21 -20.00 -9.47 16.47
N PRO A 22 -20.40 -10.73 16.76
CA PRO A 22 -19.66 -11.63 17.63
C PRO A 22 -18.21 -11.89 17.23
N LEU A 23 -17.92 -11.79 15.93
CA LEU A 23 -16.59 -12.02 15.39
C LEU A 23 -15.52 -11.12 16.03
N PHE A 24 -15.70 -9.80 16.06
CA PHE A 24 -14.66 -8.86 16.52
C PHE A 24 -14.16 -9.10 17.96
N PRO A 25 -15.01 -9.22 18.99
CA PRO A 25 -14.56 -9.53 20.35
C PRO A 25 -13.95 -10.92 20.49
N ARG A 26 -14.33 -11.88 19.62
CA ARG A 26 -13.73 -13.22 19.59
C ARG A 26 -12.31 -13.19 19.04
N VAL A 27 -12.05 -12.40 18.00
CA VAL A 27 -10.70 -12.27 17.39
C VAL A 27 -9.73 -11.56 18.32
N MET A 28 -10.14 -10.42 18.88
CA MET A 28 -9.23 -9.57 19.65
C MET A 28 -10.00 -8.68 20.61
N LYS A 29 -9.44 -8.42 21.80
CA LYS A 29 -9.97 -7.39 22.71
C LYS A 29 -9.84 -6.00 22.10
N ARG A 30 -10.86 -5.14 22.34
CA ARG A 30 -10.89 -3.73 21.89
C ARG A 30 -9.60 -2.98 22.21
N GLU A 31 -9.15 -3.07 23.46
CA GLU A 31 -7.96 -2.35 23.95
C GLU A 31 -6.69 -2.77 23.22
N ARG A 32 -6.57 -4.07 22.89
CA ARG A 32 -5.45 -4.57 22.09
C ARG A 32 -5.49 -3.99 20.68
N TYR A 33 -6.66 -3.96 20.03
CA TYR A 33 -6.80 -3.34 18.72
C TYR A 33 -6.46 -1.85 18.74
N GLU A 34 -6.98 -1.10 19.72
CA GLU A 34 -6.68 0.33 19.87
C GLU A 34 -5.18 0.56 20.11
N ASN A 35 -4.51 -0.27 20.92
CA ASN A 35 -3.08 -0.20 21.15
C ASN A 35 -2.27 -0.51 19.89
N LEU A 36 -2.58 -1.61 19.18
CA LEU A 36 -1.91 -1.94 17.92
C LEU A 36 -2.07 -0.81 16.91
N MET A 37 -3.28 -0.30 16.73
CA MET A 37 -3.54 0.81 15.82
C MET A 37 -2.88 2.11 16.27
N ARG A 38 -2.63 2.31 17.57
CA ARG A 38 -1.90 3.47 18.10
C ARG A 38 -0.41 3.40 17.76
N PHE A 39 0.22 2.25 17.96
CA PHE A 39 1.66 2.03 17.81
C PHE A 39 2.08 1.41 16.47
N LEU A 40 1.16 1.24 15.52
CA LEU A 40 1.50 0.77 14.17
C LEU A 40 2.42 1.77 13.46
N HIS A 41 3.61 1.32 13.05
CA HIS A 41 4.63 2.05 12.31
C HIS A 41 5.21 1.15 11.21
N PHE A 42 5.78 1.74 10.16
CA PHE A 42 6.31 1.01 8.99
C PHE A 42 7.77 1.35 8.68
N ASN A 43 8.38 2.27 9.42
CA ASN A 43 9.78 2.64 9.30
C ASN A 43 10.29 3.23 10.63
N ASP A 44 11.60 3.17 10.85
CA ASP A 44 12.24 3.83 11.98
C ASP A 44 12.40 5.32 11.70
N ASN A 45 11.47 6.11 12.25
CA ASN A 45 11.45 7.57 12.05
C ASN A 45 12.60 8.30 12.76
N ALA A 46 13.36 7.65 13.66
CA ALA A 46 14.54 8.26 14.26
C ALA A 46 15.65 8.50 13.21
N LEU A 47 15.65 7.72 12.13
CA LEU A 47 16.60 7.80 11.02
C LEU A 47 16.12 8.70 9.88
N CYS A 48 14.95 9.35 10.00
CA CYS A 48 14.41 10.22 8.96
C CYS A 48 15.25 11.50 8.84
N PRO A 49 15.82 11.81 7.66
CA PRO A 49 16.57 13.04 7.47
C PRO A 49 15.70 14.29 7.77
N PRO A 50 16.29 15.37 8.30
CA PRO A 50 15.55 16.61 8.56
C PRO A 50 15.02 17.20 7.26
N ARG A 51 13.97 18.03 7.34
CA ARG A 51 13.25 18.53 6.14
C ARG A 51 14.09 19.33 5.15
N ASN A 52 15.19 19.92 5.62
CA ASN A 52 16.09 20.73 4.80
C ASN A 52 17.16 19.88 4.10
N ASP A 53 17.22 18.58 4.42
CA ASP A 53 18.13 17.64 3.81
C ASP A 53 17.67 17.27 2.39
N PRO A 54 18.54 17.28 1.37
CA PRO A 54 18.22 16.81 0.03
C PRO A 54 17.69 15.37 -0.02
N MET A 55 18.07 14.52 0.94
CA MET A 55 17.60 13.14 1.06
C MET A 55 16.28 13.02 1.83
N HIS A 56 15.65 14.13 2.22
CA HIS A 56 14.38 14.09 2.94
C HIS A 56 13.24 13.54 2.08
N ASP A 57 12.76 12.36 2.44
CA ASP A 57 11.60 11.72 1.83
C ASP A 57 10.32 12.06 2.62
N ARG A 58 9.36 12.72 1.94
CA ARG A 58 8.05 13.07 2.54
C ARG A 58 7.21 11.83 2.90
N LEU A 59 7.48 10.69 2.27
CA LEU A 59 6.84 9.40 2.52
C LEU A 59 7.69 8.46 3.37
N TYR A 60 8.81 8.92 3.93
CA TYR A 60 9.79 8.09 4.65
C TYR A 60 9.15 7.12 5.65
N THR A 61 8.17 7.59 6.44
CA THR A 61 7.46 6.80 7.46
C THR A 61 6.77 5.54 6.94
N ILE A 62 6.48 5.48 5.63
CA ILE A 62 5.79 4.35 4.98
C ILE A 62 6.53 3.83 3.74
N ARG A 63 7.70 4.41 3.41
CA ARG A 63 8.46 4.05 2.22
C ARG A 63 8.74 2.54 2.10
N PRO A 64 9.12 1.81 3.17
CA PRO A 64 9.33 0.36 3.06
C PRO A 64 8.09 -0.41 2.58
N LEU A 65 6.90 -0.04 3.06
CA LEU A 65 5.66 -0.66 2.62
C LEU A 65 5.31 -0.30 1.17
N ILE A 66 5.55 0.96 0.77
CA ILE A 66 5.34 1.39 -0.62
C ILE A 66 6.23 0.56 -1.54
N SER A 67 7.54 0.49 -1.26
CA SER A 67 8.50 -0.26 -2.07
C SER A 67 8.14 -1.75 -2.15
N LEU A 68 7.73 -2.36 -1.04
CA LEU A 68 7.28 -3.75 -1.02
C LEU A 68 6.04 -3.96 -1.92
N MET A 69 5.03 -3.10 -1.79
CA MET A 69 3.79 -3.23 -2.58
C MET A 69 4.05 -2.96 -4.07
N SER A 70 4.86 -1.95 -4.40
CA SER A 70 5.24 -1.65 -5.77
C SER A 70 5.92 -2.85 -6.43
N ALA A 71 6.92 -3.46 -5.77
CA ALA A 71 7.57 -4.66 -6.29
C ALA A 71 6.58 -5.83 -6.45
N LYS A 72 5.73 -6.09 -5.44
CA LYS A 72 4.77 -7.19 -5.54
C LYS A 72 3.71 -7.00 -6.63
N PHE A 73 3.31 -5.77 -6.95
CA PHE A 73 2.35 -5.55 -8.02
C PHE A 73 2.96 -5.75 -9.40
N THR A 74 4.25 -5.48 -9.57
CA THR A 74 4.95 -5.73 -10.83
C THR A 74 5.38 -7.19 -11.00
N ASP A 75 5.85 -7.84 -9.92
CA ASP A 75 6.44 -9.19 -9.99
C ASP A 75 5.42 -10.30 -10.23
N ASN A 76 4.16 -10.09 -9.85
CA ASN A 76 3.12 -11.14 -9.85
C ASN A 76 2.16 -11.04 -11.03
N TYR A 77 2.36 -10.08 -11.94
CA TYR A 77 1.41 -9.82 -13.02
C TYR A 77 2.07 -9.26 -14.28
N VAL A 78 1.78 -9.89 -15.41
CA VAL A 78 2.09 -9.34 -16.73
C VAL A 78 0.78 -8.77 -17.30
N PRO A 79 0.66 -7.45 -17.48
CA PRO A 79 -0.55 -6.87 -18.04
C PRO A 79 -0.72 -7.22 -19.51
N ASP A 80 -1.97 -7.33 -19.93
CA ASP A 80 -2.34 -7.36 -21.34
C ASP A 80 -1.96 -6.04 -22.04
N GLN A 81 -1.97 -6.05 -23.38
CA GLN A 81 -1.51 -4.94 -24.23
C GLN A 81 -2.08 -3.55 -23.85
N ASN A 82 -3.33 -3.49 -23.38
CA ASN A 82 -4.00 -2.22 -23.11
C ASN A 82 -3.88 -1.82 -21.63
N ILE A 83 -3.20 -0.70 -21.38
CA ILE A 83 -2.93 -0.16 -20.06
C ILE A 83 -3.37 1.30 -19.95
N SER A 84 -3.85 1.72 -18.79
CA SER A 84 -4.41 3.06 -18.56
C SER A 84 -3.76 3.75 -17.37
N VAL A 85 -3.47 5.05 -17.51
CA VAL A 85 -2.98 5.88 -16.41
C VAL A 85 -4.02 6.92 -16.03
N ASP A 86 -4.38 6.93 -14.75
CA ASP A 86 -5.22 7.95 -14.15
C ASP A 86 -4.94 8.07 -12.64
N GLU A 87 -5.64 8.99 -11.99
CA GLU A 87 -5.56 9.25 -10.57
C GLU A 87 -6.69 8.64 -9.73
N SER A 88 -6.31 8.14 -8.56
CA SER A 88 -7.21 7.90 -7.44
C SER A 88 -7.02 8.95 -6.34
N LEU A 89 -8.08 9.20 -5.57
CA LEU A 89 -8.07 10.16 -4.46
C LEU A 89 -8.51 9.52 -3.16
N MET A 90 -7.53 9.11 -2.35
CA MET A 90 -7.76 8.57 -1.02
C MET A 90 -8.22 9.67 -0.06
N LYS A 91 -9.49 9.65 0.35
CA LYS A 91 -10.11 10.67 1.22
C LYS A 91 -9.28 10.96 2.47
N PHE A 92 -8.81 12.18 2.67
CA PHE A 92 -8.08 12.58 3.87
C PHE A 92 -8.32 14.06 4.18
N LYS A 93 -8.73 14.36 5.42
CA LYS A 93 -9.05 15.73 5.86
C LYS A 93 -8.07 16.29 6.90
N GLY A 94 -7.10 15.51 7.35
CA GLY A 94 -6.10 15.96 8.33
C GLY A 94 -5.14 17.01 7.76
N ARG A 95 -4.23 17.48 8.61
CA ARG A 95 -3.10 18.32 8.21
C ARG A 95 -2.04 17.43 7.56
N LEU A 96 -1.73 17.72 6.31
CA LEU A 96 -0.75 17.02 5.49
C LEU A 96 -0.31 17.94 4.35
N LEU A 97 1.00 18.04 4.14
CA LEU A 97 1.62 18.98 3.20
C LEU A 97 1.17 18.74 1.75
N PHE A 98 1.12 17.47 1.33
CA PHE A 98 0.80 17.05 -0.03
C PHE A 98 -0.66 16.60 -0.22
N LYS A 99 -1.56 17.04 0.67
CA LYS A 99 -3.01 16.84 0.48
C LYS A 99 -3.47 17.62 -0.76
N GLN A 100 -4.29 16.99 -1.58
CA GLN A 100 -4.85 17.58 -2.79
C GLN A 100 -6.35 17.86 -2.65
N TYR A 101 -6.79 18.91 -3.33
CA TYR A 101 -8.19 19.23 -3.56
C TYR A 101 -8.52 18.98 -5.03
N ILE A 102 -9.43 18.03 -5.29
CA ILE A 102 -9.88 17.67 -6.64
C ILE A 102 -11.41 17.76 -6.64
N PRO A 103 -11.99 18.86 -7.17
CA PRO A 103 -13.44 19.10 -7.14
C PRO A 103 -14.28 17.99 -7.76
N SER A 104 -13.76 17.37 -8.83
CA SER A 104 -14.47 16.34 -9.61
C SER A 104 -14.61 15.01 -8.87
N LYS A 105 -13.70 14.68 -7.94
CA LYS A 105 -13.75 13.41 -7.20
C LYS A 105 -14.66 13.54 -5.96
N ARG A 106 -15.45 12.49 -5.67
CA ARG A 106 -16.45 12.47 -4.57
C ARG A 106 -15.88 12.84 -3.20
N SER A 107 -14.64 12.45 -2.91
CA SER A 107 -13.97 12.74 -1.64
C SER A 107 -13.54 14.21 -1.50
N ARG A 108 -13.34 14.90 -2.63
CA ARG A 108 -12.82 16.27 -2.83
C ARG A 108 -11.45 16.55 -2.23
N TYR A 109 -11.18 16.11 -1.00
CA TYR A 109 -9.91 16.28 -0.30
C TYR A 109 -9.29 14.91 0.01
N GLY A 110 -8.02 14.74 -0.35
CA GLY A 110 -7.33 13.48 -0.13
C GLY A 110 -5.86 13.47 -0.48
N VAL A 111 -5.26 12.29 -0.36
CA VAL A 111 -3.94 12.00 -0.89
C VAL A 111 -4.15 11.49 -2.31
N LYS A 112 -3.57 12.19 -3.29
CA LYS A 112 -3.62 11.79 -4.70
C LYS A 112 -2.65 10.64 -4.94
N CYS A 113 -3.09 9.62 -5.64
CA CYS A 113 -2.28 8.49 -6.08
C CYS A 113 -2.45 8.35 -7.59
N TYR A 114 -1.38 8.41 -8.34
CA TYR A 114 -1.34 8.05 -9.75
C TYR A 114 -1.25 6.53 -9.85
N LYS A 115 -2.00 5.91 -10.76
CA LYS A 115 -2.02 4.46 -10.95
C LYS A 115 -1.89 4.15 -12.42
N LEU A 116 -1.11 3.12 -12.73
CA LEU A 116 -1.13 2.41 -14.00
C LEU A 116 -1.90 1.12 -13.79
N CYS A 117 -3.01 0.98 -14.50
CA CYS A 117 -3.87 -0.19 -14.41
C CYS A 117 -4.00 -0.88 -15.77
N GLU A 118 -4.06 -2.20 -15.79
CA GLU A 118 -4.53 -2.90 -16.98
C GLU A 118 -5.98 -2.53 -17.26
N SER A 119 -6.27 -2.13 -18.49
CA SER A 119 -7.55 -1.58 -18.91
C SER A 119 -8.73 -2.53 -18.74
N THR A 120 -8.51 -3.85 -18.93
CA THR A 120 -9.58 -4.85 -18.94
C THR A 120 -9.96 -5.30 -17.52
N THR A 121 -8.98 -5.67 -16.70
CA THR A 121 -9.23 -6.23 -15.37
C THR A 121 -9.25 -5.18 -14.26
N GLY A 122 -8.63 -4.02 -14.47
CA GLY A 122 -8.37 -3.02 -13.45
C GLY A 122 -7.21 -3.37 -12.51
N TYR A 123 -6.41 -4.40 -12.81
CA TYR A 123 -5.22 -4.73 -12.02
C TYR A 123 -4.33 -3.50 -11.89
N THR A 124 -4.02 -3.07 -10.66
CA THR A 124 -3.10 -1.94 -10.44
C THR A 124 -1.68 -2.46 -10.51
N TRP A 125 -1.00 -2.21 -11.62
CA TRP A 125 0.34 -2.72 -11.89
C TRP A 125 1.44 -1.84 -11.29
N ALA A 126 1.32 -0.52 -11.44
CA ALA A 126 2.20 0.44 -10.79
C ALA A 126 1.41 1.60 -10.20
N PHE A 127 1.98 2.28 -9.21
CA PHE A 127 1.39 3.46 -8.61
C PHE A 127 2.45 4.43 -8.09
N ARG A 128 2.09 5.70 -8.03
CA ARG A 128 2.90 6.76 -7.44
C ARG A 128 2.06 7.66 -6.55
N ILE A 129 2.48 7.83 -5.30
CA ILE A 129 1.81 8.75 -4.38
C ILE A 129 2.29 10.17 -4.67
N TYR A 130 1.37 11.12 -4.74
CA TYR A 130 1.72 12.52 -4.92
C TYR A 130 2.41 13.09 -3.67
N GLU A 131 3.61 13.65 -3.84
CA GLU A 131 4.44 14.13 -2.74
C GLU A 131 4.45 15.66 -2.61
N GLY A 132 3.73 16.39 -3.45
CA GLY A 132 3.72 17.85 -3.49
C GLY A 132 4.33 18.43 -4.76
N LYS A 133 4.19 19.75 -4.96
CA LYS A 133 4.67 20.43 -6.17
C LYS A 133 6.19 20.48 -6.25
N ASP A 134 6.87 20.63 -5.12
CA ASP A 134 8.33 20.72 -5.02
C ASP A 134 9.02 19.33 -5.09
N SER A 135 8.28 18.28 -5.46
CA SER A 135 8.91 16.97 -5.67
C SER A 135 9.65 16.98 -7.00
N HIS A 136 10.96 16.74 -6.95
CA HIS A 136 11.78 16.57 -8.15
C HIS A 136 11.46 15.22 -8.78
N LEU A 137 10.70 15.24 -9.88
CA LEU A 137 10.38 14.07 -10.68
C LEU A 137 11.26 14.05 -11.92
N ASN A 138 12.27 13.19 -11.90
CA ASN A 138 13.18 12.95 -13.02
C ASN A 138 13.28 11.44 -13.29
N PRO A 139 12.28 10.87 -13.98
CA PRO A 139 12.28 9.45 -14.27
C PRO A 139 13.37 9.11 -15.30
N PRO A 140 13.97 7.91 -15.22
CA PRO A 140 15.04 7.50 -16.12
C PRO A 140 14.65 7.62 -17.60
N GLY A 141 15.56 8.15 -18.41
CA GLY A 141 15.38 8.29 -19.86
C GLY A 141 14.37 9.35 -20.30
N CYS A 142 13.69 10.05 -19.37
CA CYS A 142 12.68 11.05 -19.73
C CYS A 142 13.32 12.38 -20.13
N PRO A 143 13.03 12.93 -21.33
CA PRO A 143 13.57 14.21 -21.74
C PRO A 143 13.10 15.39 -20.86
N ASP A 144 13.97 16.38 -20.66
CA ASP A 144 13.70 17.52 -19.77
C ASP A 144 12.56 18.42 -20.23
N TYR A 145 12.32 18.48 -21.54
CA TYR A 145 11.21 19.26 -22.11
C TYR A 145 9.84 18.63 -21.86
N ILE A 146 9.77 17.36 -21.41
CA ILE A 146 8.51 16.74 -21.01
C ILE A 146 8.04 17.37 -19.70
N GLY A 147 6.85 17.97 -19.72
CA GLY A 147 6.26 18.58 -18.54
C GLY A 147 5.94 17.56 -17.44
N THR A 148 5.74 18.04 -16.20
CA THR A 148 5.55 17.19 -15.00
C THR A 148 4.47 16.13 -15.16
N SER A 149 3.34 16.43 -15.80
CA SER A 149 2.28 15.44 -16.02
C SER A 149 2.71 14.32 -16.98
N GLY A 150 3.46 14.66 -18.03
CA GLY A 150 4.05 13.66 -18.93
C GLY A 150 5.12 12.83 -18.23
N LYS A 151 5.96 13.44 -17.37
CA LYS A 151 6.95 12.71 -16.56
C LYS A 151 6.29 11.70 -15.62
N ILE A 152 5.10 11.97 -15.09
CA ILE A 152 4.35 11.00 -14.28
C ILE A 152 3.91 9.80 -15.12
N GLY A 153 3.36 10.06 -16.31
CA GLY A 153 2.99 8.99 -17.24
C GLY A 153 4.21 8.14 -17.60
N TRP A 154 5.32 8.80 -17.97
CA TRP A 154 6.61 8.18 -18.26
C TRP A 154 7.12 7.28 -17.14
N ASP A 155 7.19 7.80 -15.91
CA ASP A 155 7.68 7.07 -14.73
C ASP A 155 6.92 5.76 -14.50
N LEU A 156 5.59 5.78 -14.68
CA LEU A 156 4.75 4.61 -14.47
C LEU A 156 4.91 3.57 -15.59
N VAL A 157 5.09 3.99 -16.84
CA VAL A 157 5.16 3.08 -18.00
C VAL A 157 6.60 2.69 -18.35
N TYR A 158 7.62 3.38 -17.83
CA TYR A 158 9.03 3.17 -18.16
C TYR A 158 9.47 1.69 -18.15
N PRO A 159 9.11 0.85 -17.15
CA PRO A 159 9.54 -0.54 -17.14
C PRO A 159 8.81 -1.44 -18.18
N LEU A 160 7.85 -0.87 -18.92
CA LEU A 160 7.09 -1.50 -19.99
C LEU A 160 7.48 -1.03 -21.39
N PHE A 161 8.48 -0.15 -21.52
CA PHE A 161 9.00 0.27 -22.83
C PHE A 161 9.52 -0.89 -23.68
N ASN A 162 9.41 -0.73 -25.00
CA ASN A 162 9.85 -1.69 -26.01
C ASN A 162 9.15 -3.07 -25.91
N LYS A 163 7.88 -3.07 -25.49
CA LYS A 163 7.07 -4.27 -25.35
C LYS A 163 5.73 -4.20 -26.10
N GLY A 164 5.49 -3.16 -26.90
CA GLY A 164 4.29 -3.03 -27.74
C GLY A 164 3.00 -2.69 -26.98
N TYR A 165 3.08 -2.08 -25.80
CA TYR A 165 1.90 -1.69 -25.02
C TYR A 165 1.17 -0.48 -25.61
N HIS A 166 -0.14 -0.44 -25.39
CA HIS A 166 -1.02 0.68 -25.74
C HIS A 166 -1.46 1.41 -24.48
N LEU A 167 -0.98 2.65 -24.33
CA LEU A 167 -1.22 3.52 -23.19
C LEU A 167 -2.43 4.44 -23.43
N TRP A 168 -3.43 4.35 -22.55
CA TRP A 168 -4.65 5.16 -22.56
C TRP A 168 -4.61 6.21 -21.44
N VAL A 169 -4.78 7.50 -21.79
CA VAL A 169 -4.62 8.60 -20.81
C VAL A 169 -5.61 9.77 -20.97
N ASP A 170 -5.90 10.43 -19.85
CA ASP A 170 -6.63 11.71 -19.80
C ASP A 170 -5.79 12.89 -20.34
N ASN A 171 -6.49 13.93 -20.77
CA ASN A 171 -5.95 15.25 -21.13
C ASN A 171 -4.88 15.88 -20.21
N TYR A 172 -4.76 15.47 -18.95
CA TYR A 172 -3.73 15.89 -18.01
C TYR A 172 -2.35 15.43 -18.46
N TYR A 173 -2.23 14.19 -18.93
CA TYR A 173 -0.98 13.57 -19.37
C TYR A 173 -0.68 13.85 -20.84
N THR A 174 -1.72 13.96 -21.67
CA THR A 174 -1.60 14.05 -23.13
C THR A 174 -0.83 15.28 -23.62
N SER A 175 0.21 15.04 -24.43
CA SER A 175 0.96 16.06 -25.17
C SER A 175 1.63 15.44 -26.40
N ILE A 176 1.89 16.24 -27.43
CA ILE A 176 2.55 15.77 -28.67
C ILE A 176 3.95 15.24 -28.35
N ASP A 177 4.74 16.00 -27.58
CA ASP A 177 6.10 15.63 -27.20
C ASP A 177 6.14 14.28 -26.48
N LEU A 178 5.22 14.04 -25.52
CA LEU A 178 5.14 12.76 -24.82
C LEU A 178 4.83 11.62 -25.81
N PHE A 179 3.85 11.80 -26.70
CA PHE A 179 3.38 10.74 -27.58
C PHE A 179 4.42 10.36 -28.64
N LYS A 180 5.15 11.35 -29.18
CA LYS A 180 6.29 11.09 -30.07
C LYS A 180 7.38 10.29 -29.38
N ASN A 181 7.75 10.68 -28.15
CA ASN A 181 8.79 9.95 -27.43
C ASN A 181 8.34 8.54 -27.04
N LEU A 182 7.10 8.34 -26.59
CA LEU A 182 6.57 7.01 -26.29
C LEU A 182 6.58 6.11 -27.54
N TYR A 183 6.27 6.67 -28.71
CA TYR A 183 6.35 5.94 -29.98
C TYR A 183 7.77 5.42 -30.26
N CYS A 184 8.81 6.24 -30.00
CA CYS A 184 10.20 5.82 -30.15
C CYS A 184 10.59 4.64 -29.22
N PHE A 185 9.81 4.37 -28.18
CA PHE A 185 9.99 3.24 -27.24
C PHE A 185 8.92 2.15 -27.44
N GLU A 186 8.41 2.00 -28.67
CA GLU A 186 7.38 1.04 -29.08
C GLU A 186 6.17 0.99 -28.12
N THR A 187 5.83 2.15 -27.56
CA THR A 187 4.69 2.32 -26.65
C THR A 187 3.71 3.26 -27.32
N LEU A 188 2.66 2.71 -27.91
CA LEU A 188 1.64 3.52 -28.56
C LEU A 188 0.76 4.17 -27.49
N ALA A 189 0.22 5.35 -27.78
CA ALA A 189 -0.58 6.09 -26.83
C ALA A 189 -1.83 6.69 -27.48
N CYS A 190 -2.91 6.78 -26.73
CA CYS A 190 -4.14 7.46 -27.11
C CYS A 190 -4.73 8.19 -25.91
N GLY A 191 -5.13 9.44 -26.12
CA GLY A 191 -5.70 10.23 -25.05
C GLY A 191 -6.50 11.42 -25.51
N THR A 192 -7.43 11.85 -24.65
CA THR A 192 -8.08 13.14 -24.83
C THR A 192 -7.06 14.26 -24.71
N VAL A 193 -7.26 15.39 -25.39
CA VAL A 193 -6.36 16.55 -25.33
C VAL A 193 -7.15 17.84 -25.20
N ARG A 194 -6.57 18.85 -24.56
CA ARG A 194 -7.16 20.19 -24.52
C ARG A 194 -6.89 20.90 -25.84
N LYS A 195 -7.89 21.57 -26.39
CA LYS A 195 -7.76 22.35 -27.64
C LYS A 195 -6.61 23.38 -27.64
N ASN A 196 -6.27 23.93 -26.47
CA ASN A 196 -5.19 24.91 -26.29
C ASN A 196 -3.84 24.26 -25.91
N ARG A 197 -3.70 22.93 -26.02
CA ARG A 197 -2.44 22.24 -25.73
C ARG A 197 -1.39 22.69 -26.75
N ARG A 198 -0.17 22.98 -26.29
CA ARG A 198 0.96 23.36 -27.15
C ARG A 198 1.12 22.37 -28.30
N GLY A 199 1.23 22.91 -29.52
CA GLY A 199 1.39 22.15 -30.76
C GLY A 199 0.10 21.54 -31.33
N PHE A 200 -1.02 21.53 -30.59
CA PHE A 200 -2.28 21.01 -31.14
C PHE A 200 -2.77 21.89 -32.31
N PRO A 201 -3.13 21.31 -33.47
CA PRO A 201 -3.42 22.08 -34.68
C PRO A 201 -4.73 22.87 -34.54
N GLN A 202 -4.61 24.20 -34.49
CA GLN A 202 -5.76 25.08 -34.26
C GLN A 202 -6.78 25.07 -35.39
N ILE A 203 -6.38 24.71 -36.61
CA ILE A 203 -7.29 24.52 -37.74
C ILE A 203 -8.37 23.47 -37.44
N LEU A 204 -8.08 22.43 -36.63
CA LEU A 204 -9.10 21.46 -36.21
C LEU A 204 -10.14 22.09 -35.28
N THR A 205 -9.78 23.12 -34.52
CA THR A 205 -10.66 23.76 -33.53
C THR A 205 -11.59 24.81 -34.14
N ALA A 206 -11.33 25.22 -35.39
CA ALA A 206 -12.09 26.25 -36.08
C ALA A 206 -13.47 25.75 -36.53
N GLY A 207 -14.43 26.68 -36.55
CA GLY A 207 -15.77 26.45 -37.09
C GLY A 207 -16.68 25.54 -36.25
N LYS A 208 -17.99 25.68 -36.49
CA LYS A 208 -19.00 24.73 -35.99
C LYS A 208 -19.05 23.54 -36.94
N LYS A 209 -19.08 22.32 -36.40
CA LYS A 209 -19.27 21.10 -37.18
C LYS A 209 -20.57 20.41 -36.79
N SER A 210 -21.09 19.60 -37.69
CA SER A 210 -22.30 18.82 -37.45
C SER A 210 -22.03 17.72 -36.41
N ARG A 211 -23.03 17.41 -35.59
CA ARG A 211 -22.93 16.34 -34.60
C ARG A 211 -22.73 14.99 -35.30
N GLY A 212 -21.72 14.25 -34.87
CA GLY A 212 -21.28 12.98 -35.47
C GLY A 212 -20.12 13.14 -36.45
N SER A 213 -19.77 14.36 -36.85
CA SER A 213 -18.63 14.58 -37.74
C SER A 213 -17.30 14.37 -37.02
N SER A 214 -16.32 13.89 -37.78
CA SER A 214 -14.93 13.79 -37.37
C SER A 214 -14.02 14.53 -38.36
N SER A 215 -12.88 14.99 -37.88
CA SER A 215 -11.82 15.53 -38.73
C SER A 215 -10.49 15.34 -38.05
N SER A 216 -9.49 15.01 -38.84
CA SER A 216 -8.16 14.68 -38.37
C SER A 216 -7.08 15.39 -39.16
N LEU A 217 -5.92 15.51 -38.53
CA LEU A 217 -4.66 15.82 -39.17
C LEU A 217 -3.62 14.88 -38.63
N ARG A 218 -2.71 14.44 -39.49
CA ARG A 218 -1.60 13.59 -39.12
C ARG A 218 -0.30 14.33 -39.36
N GLN A 219 0.57 14.28 -38.35
CA GLN A 219 1.96 14.64 -38.53
C GLN A 219 2.79 13.43 -38.11
N GLU A 220 3.40 12.80 -39.12
CA GLU A 220 4.18 11.58 -38.93
C GLU A 220 3.30 10.50 -38.26
N GLU A 221 3.66 10.04 -37.06
CA GLU A 221 3.02 8.96 -36.33
C GLU A 221 1.85 9.46 -35.48
N VAL A 222 1.79 10.77 -35.22
CA VAL A 222 0.80 11.38 -34.34
C VAL A 222 -0.41 11.85 -35.13
N LEU A 223 -1.55 11.21 -34.85
CA LEU A 223 -2.87 11.64 -35.28
C LEU A 223 -3.47 12.63 -34.27
N ALA A 224 -3.83 13.81 -34.74
CA ALA A 224 -4.69 14.76 -34.04
C ALA A 224 -6.11 14.65 -34.60
N LEU A 225 -7.11 14.48 -33.73
CA LEU A 225 -8.49 14.28 -34.15
C LEU A 225 -9.44 15.18 -33.36
N ARG A 226 -10.46 15.71 -34.05
CA ARG A 226 -11.66 16.33 -33.48
C ARG A 226 -12.86 15.47 -33.82
N PHE A 227 -13.72 15.25 -32.83
CA PHE A 227 -15.03 14.66 -33.02
C PHE A 227 -16.08 15.49 -32.30
N THR A 228 -17.19 15.75 -32.99
CA THR A 228 -18.26 16.60 -32.47
C THR A 228 -19.42 15.74 -31.99
N ASP A 229 -19.59 15.58 -30.67
CA ASP A 229 -20.83 15.05 -30.09
C ASP A 229 -21.71 16.19 -29.54
N LYS A 230 -22.19 16.12 -28.29
CA LYS A 230 -22.83 17.27 -27.62
C LYS A 230 -21.82 18.42 -27.40
N LYS A 231 -20.54 18.06 -27.28
CA LYS A 231 -19.39 18.95 -27.20
C LYS A 231 -18.29 18.38 -28.08
N ASP A 232 -17.39 19.25 -28.53
CA ASP A 232 -16.19 18.81 -29.23
C ASP A 232 -15.26 18.05 -28.28
N VAL A 233 -14.81 16.89 -28.75
CA VAL A 233 -13.77 16.08 -28.13
C VAL A 233 -12.56 16.13 -29.04
N TYR A 234 -11.39 16.37 -28.45
CA TYR A 234 -10.11 16.41 -29.14
C TYR A 234 -9.26 15.26 -28.64
N MET A 235 -8.58 14.57 -29.55
CA MET A 235 -7.75 13.40 -29.27
C MET A 235 -6.36 13.58 -29.86
N LEU A 236 -5.35 13.01 -29.19
CA LEU A 236 -4.09 12.63 -29.80
C LEU A 236 -3.98 11.11 -29.78
N SER A 237 -3.37 10.53 -30.81
CA SER A 237 -3.21 9.09 -30.92
C SER A 237 -2.00 8.73 -31.78
N THR A 238 -1.20 7.75 -31.34
CA THR A 238 -0.23 7.03 -32.17
C THR A 238 -0.67 5.58 -32.46
N VAL A 239 -1.85 5.17 -31.96
CA VAL A 239 -2.43 3.82 -32.15
C VAL A 239 -3.26 3.72 -33.43
N HIS A 240 -4.00 4.78 -33.76
CA HIS A 240 -5.08 4.76 -34.75
C HIS A 240 -4.76 5.52 -36.03
N ASP A 241 -5.47 5.14 -37.09
CA ASP A 241 -5.66 5.87 -38.34
C ASP A 241 -6.94 6.73 -38.31
N GLU A 242 -7.32 7.31 -39.45
CA GLU A 242 -8.52 8.13 -39.60
C GLU A 242 -9.82 7.30 -39.70
N SER A 243 -9.76 5.98 -39.50
CA SER A 243 -10.91 5.09 -39.69
C SER A 243 -12.09 5.39 -38.76
N THR A 244 -13.29 5.14 -39.29
CA THR A 244 -14.54 5.16 -38.54
C THR A 244 -15.15 3.76 -38.45
N VAL A 245 -15.98 3.56 -37.43
CA VAL A 245 -16.74 2.35 -37.21
C VAL A 245 -18.21 2.71 -36.94
N PRO A 246 -19.17 1.91 -37.43
CA PRO A 246 -20.58 2.10 -37.15
C PRO A 246 -20.87 1.77 -35.69
N VAL A 247 -21.43 2.72 -34.94
CA VAL A 247 -21.82 2.52 -33.54
C VAL A 247 -23.32 2.69 -33.37
N PRO A 248 -24.05 1.68 -32.84
CA PRO A 248 -25.48 1.82 -32.58
C PRO A 248 -25.72 2.87 -31.50
N VAL A 249 -26.66 3.79 -31.74
CA VAL A 249 -27.01 4.85 -30.80
C VAL A 249 -28.49 4.76 -30.47
N ARG A 250 -28.80 4.68 -29.17
CA ARG A 250 -30.19 4.60 -28.69
C ARG A 250 -30.99 5.82 -29.20
N GLY A 251 -32.09 5.56 -29.90
CA GLY A 251 -32.94 6.59 -30.49
C GLY A 251 -32.57 7.02 -31.91
N ARG A 252 -31.68 6.29 -32.60
CA ARG A 252 -31.45 6.41 -34.04
C ARG A 252 -31.70 5.07 -34.73
N THR A 253 -32.28 5.12 -35.92
CA THR A 253 -32.48 3.95 -36.79
C THR A 253 -31.14 3.51 -37.40
N GLU A 254 -30.37 4.48 -37.91
CA GLU A 254 -29.06 4.23 -38.50
C GLU A 254 -27.91 4.35 -37.47
N PRO A 255 -26.89 3.47 -37.54
CA PRO A 255 -25.68 3.62 -36.75
C PRO A 255 -25.00 4.96 -36.98
N LEU A 256 -24.37 5.50 -35.94
CA LEU A 256 -23.52 6.68 -36.07
C LEU A 256 -22.09 6.23 -36.37
N GLU A 257 -21.55 6.70 -37.49
CA GLU A 257 -20.12 6.60 -37.78
C GLU A 257 -19.31 7.36 -36.73
N LYS A 258 -18.50 6.63 -35.96
CA LYS A 258 -17.59 7.20 -34.96
C LYS A 258 -16.17 6.82 -35.28
N SER A 259 -15.23 7.73 -35.08
CA SER A 259 -13.81 7.39 -35.18
C SER A 259 -13.47 6.22 -34.26
N LYS A 260 -12.74 5.24 -34.78
CA LYS A 260 -12.25 4.08 -34.02
C LYS A 260 -11.49 4.49 -32.76
N CYS A 261 -10.67 5.54 -32.88
CA CYS A 261 -9.94 6.16 -31.77
C CYS A 261 -10.81 6.47 -30.54
N ILE A 262 -12.03 6.96 -30.76
CA ILE A 262 -12.95 7.35 -29.68
C ILE A 262 -13.62 6.13 -29.04
N VAL A 263 -13.93 5.14 -29.87
CA VAL A 263 -14.52 3.88 -29.41
C VAL A 263 -13.52 3.14 -28.54
N ASP A 264 -12.29 2.98 -29.02
CA ASP A 264 -11.23 2.27 -28.30
C ASP A 264 -10.80 3.05 -27.03
N TYR A 265 -10.70 4.38 -27.09
CA TYR A 265 -10.44 5.20 -25.89
C TYR A 265 -11.51 4.98 -24.81
N SER A 266 -12.79 5.00 -25.20
CA SER A 266 -13.91 4.81 -24.27
C SER A 266 -13.92 3.40 -23.67
N LYS A 267 -13.39 2.41 -24.41
CA LYS A 267 -13.27 1.02 -23.95
C LYS A 267 -12.12 0.84 -22.95
N PHE A 268 -10.96 1.44 -23.19
CA PHE A 268 -9.73 1.09 -22.47
C PHE A 268 -9.26 2.11 -21.41
N MET A 269 -9.75 3.34 -21.40
CA MET A 269 -9.34 4.34 -20.39
C MET A 269 -9.80 4.00 -18.95
N GLY A 270 -10.83 3.16 -18.80
CA GLY A 270 -11.54 2.95 -17.54
C GLY A 270 -10.87 2.04 -16.49
N GLY A 271 -9.66 1.52 -16.72
CA GLY A 271 -9.04 0.52 -15.84
C GLY A 271 -8.85 0.99 -14.39
N VAL A 272 -8.39 2.22 -14.20
CA VAL A 272 -8.22 2.84 -12.87
C VAL A 272 -9.55 3.02 -12.14
N ASP A 273 -10.58 3.49 -12.85
CA ASP A 273 -11.92 3.70 -12.31
C ASP A 273 -12.61 2.39 -11.98
N LEU A 274 -12.38 1.32 -12.76
CA LEU A 274 -12.88 -0.03 -12.48
C LEU A 274 -12.36 -0.52 -11.12
N ALA A 275 -11.05 -0.44 -10.89
CA ALA A 275 -10.45 -0.81 -9.62
C ALA A 275 -11.02 0.00 -8.45
N ASP A 276 -11.12 1.33 -8.62
CA ASP A 276 -11.66 2.22 -7.59
C ASP A 276 -13.13 1.88 -7.29
N GLN A 277 -13.95 1.61 -8.30
CA GLN A 277 -15.36 1.23 -8.13
C GLN A 277 -15.52 -0.09 -7.37
N CYS A 278 -14.68 -1.09 -7.65
CA CYS A 278 -14.72 -2.37 -6.94
C CYS A 278 -14.29 -2.25 -5.47
N ILE A 279 -13.29 -1.41 -5.18
CA ILE A 279 -12.75 -1.23 -3.82
C ILE A 279 -13.63 -0.31 -2.96
N GLN A 280 -14.27 0.71 -3.58
CA GLN A 280 -15.01 1.77 -2.89
C GLN A 280 -16.04 1.28 -1.83
N PRO A 281 -16.85 0.23 -2.09
CA PRO A 281 -17.83 -0.27 -1.13
C PRO A 281 -17.18 -0.78 0.16
N TYR A 282 -15.93 -1.23 0.10
CA TYR A 282 -15.22 -1.91 1.18
C TYR A 282 -14.15 -1.06 1.87
N LEU A 283 -13.91 0.16 1.39
CA LEU A 283 -12.94 1.07 2.00
C LEU A 283 -13.13 1.26 3.50
N VAL A 284 -12.08 1.05 4.28
CA VAL A 284 -11.99 1.27 5.73
C VAL A 284 -11.74 2.76 6.00
N ASN A 285 -12.71 3.59 5.64
CA ASN A 285 -12.64 5.04 5.80
C ASN A 285 -12.88 5.47 7.25
N ARG A 286 -11.82 5.45 8.08
CA ARG A 286 -11.86 5.93 9.46
C ARG A 286 -11.19 7.29 9.61
N LYS A 287 -11.71 8.11 10.52
CA LYS A 287 -11.08 9.38 10.90
C LYS A 287 -9.79 9.07 11.64
N THR A 288 -8.67 9.51 11.08
CA THR A 288 -7.34 9.40 11.70
C THR A 288 -6.54 10.67 11.43
N ARG A 289 -5.66 11.03 12.36
CA ARG A 289 -4.64 12.08 12.15
C ARG A 289 -3.38 11.52 11.51
N ALA A 290 -3.14 10.21 11.61
CA ALA A 290 -1.99 9.53 11.03
C ALA A 290 -2.27 9.18 9.57
N TRP A 291 -1.80 10.01 8.65
CA TRP A 291 -1.99 9.85 7.20
C TRP A 291 -1.37 8.55 6.67
N TYR A 292 -0.20 8.14 7.17
CA TYR A 292 0.52 6.95 6.71
C TYR A 292 -0.27 5.66 6.98
N LYS A 293 -0.95 5.55 8.13
CA LYS A 293 -1.84 4.39 8.41
C LYS A 293 -2.96 4.30 7.38
N LYS A 294 -3.43 5.45 6.88
CA LYS A 294 -4.49 5.47 5.88
C LYS A 294 -3.98 5.00 4.51
N ILE A 295 -2.79 5.45 4.12
CA ILE A 295 -2.12 4.96 2.91
C ILE A 295 -1.87 3.45 3.03
N ALA A 296 -1.36 2.96 4.16
CA ALA A 296 -1.10 1.54 4.35
C ALA A 296 -2.35 0.69 4.15
N ILE A 297 -3.45 1.07 4.79
CA ILE A 297 -4.74 0.38 4.63
C ILE A 297 -5.21 0.42 3.16
N TYR A 298 -5.09 1.56 2.49
CA TYR A 298 -5.47 1.70 1.09
C TYR A 298 -4.62 0.82 0.15
N LEU A 299 -3.30 0.75 0.38
CA LEU A 299 -2.42 -0.15 -0.37
C LEU A 299 -2.78 -1.62 -0.11
N THR A 300 -3.15 -1.99 1.12
CA THR A 300 -3.68 -3.34 1.40
C THR A 300 -4.99 -3.60 0.67
N GLU A 301 -5.88 -2.62 0.56
CA GLU A 301 -7.14 -2.75 -0.20
C GLU A 301 -6.87 -2.95 -1.70
N ILE A 302 -5.89 -2.25 -2.27
CA ILE A 302 -5.43 -2.49 -3.64
C ILE A 302 -4.84 -3.90 -3.77
N ALA A 303 -4.00 -4.33 -2.82
CA ALA A 303 -3.39 -5.65 -2.84
C ALA A 303 -4.44 -6.78 -2.81
N ILE A 304 -5.49 -6.63 -2.01
CA ILE A 304 -6.62 -7.57 -1.96
C ILE A 304 -7.36 -7.62 -3.30
N PHE A 305 -7.57 -6.47 -3.95
CA PHE A 305 -8.20 -6.44 -5.27
C PHE A 305 -7.30 -7.02 -6.37
N ASN A 306 -6.00 -6.74 -6.35
CA ASN A 306 -5.04 -7.35 -7.26
C ASN A 306 -5.01 -8.88 -7.08
N ALA A 307 -5.00 -9.37 -5.84
CA ALA A 307 -5.10 -10.80 -5.54
C ALA A 307 -6.41 -11.41 -6.08
N TYR A 308 -7.52 -10.67 -6.00
CA TYR A 308 -8.78 -11.10 -6.60
C TYR A 308 -8.72 -11.19 -8.13
N VAL A 309 -8.04 -10.26 -8.80
CA VAL A 309 -7.82 -10.33 -10.25
C VAL A 309 -7.02 -11.58 -10.61
N LEU A 310 -5.93 -11.87 -9.89
CA LEU A 310 -5.13 -13.09 -10.09
C LEU A 310 -5.97 -14.35 -9.86
N TYR A 311 -6.75 -14.38 -8.79
CA TYR A 311 -7.67 -15.49 -8.51
C TYR A 311 -8.66 -15.71 -9.66
N LYS A 312 -9.26 -14.64 -10.20
CA LYS A 312 -10.18 -14.75 -11.35
C LYS A 312 -9.51 -15.33 -12.60
N GLN A 313 -8.24 -15.01 -12.83
CA GLN A 313 -7.49 -15.53 -13.98
C GLN A 313 -7.08 -16.99 -13.80
N ALA A 314 -6.75 -17.39 -12.57
CA ALA A 314 -6.39 -18.76 -12.25
C ALA A 314 -7.61 -19.68 -12.04
N ALA A 315 -8.82 -19.12 -11.93
CA ALA A 315 -10.02 -19.89 -11.66
C ALA A 315 -10.42 -20.75 -12.86
N VAL A 316 -10.46 -22.07 -12.65
CA VAL A 316 -10.98 -23.04 -13.64
C VAL A 316 -12.50 -22.98 -13.70
N GLU A 317 -13.14 -22.78 -12.55
CA GLU A 317 -14.57 -22.61 -12.42
C GLU A 317 -14.96 -21.12 -12.37
N LYS A 318 -16.26 -20.85 -12.39
CA LYS A 318 -16.77 -19.48 -12.27
C LYS A 318 -16.28 -18.85 -10.96
N PRO A 319 -15.49 -17.76 -11.01
CA PRO A 319 -14.93 -17.17 -9.80
C PRO A 319 -16.02 -16.55 -8.93
N TYR A 320 -15.80 -16.59 -7.62
CA TYR A 320 -16.71 -15.95 -6.68
C TYR A 320 -16.75 -14.42 -6.87
N PRO A 321 -17.87 -13.76 -6.53
CA PRO A 321 -17.89 -12.30 -6.42
C PRO A 321 -16.85 -11.79 -5.41
N PHE A 322 -16.39 -10.55 -5.59
CA PHE A 322 -15.32 -9.97 -4.76
C PHE A 322 -15.63 -9.98 -3.25
N LEU A 323 -16.91 -9.85 -2.86
CA LEU A 323 -17.31 -9.95 -1.45
C LEU A 323 -16.97 -11.32 -0.85
N GLU A 324 -17.36 -12.38 -1.54
CA GLU A 324 -17.15 -13.76 -1.10
C GLU A 324 -15.67 -14.10 -1.06
N PHE A 325 -14.91 -13.64 -2.05
CA PHE A 325 -13.44 -13.75 -2.04
C PHE A 325 -12.82 -13.09 -0.80
N MET A 326 -13.27 -11.89 -0.41
CA MET A 326 -12.80 -11.26 0.82
C MET A 326 -13.23 -12.00 2.08
N LEU A 327 -14.45 -12.57 2.11
CA LEU A 327 -14.92 -13.37 3.24
C LEU A 327 -14.06 -14.63 3.42
N GLU A 328 -13.63 -15.24 2.32
CA GLU A 328 -12.72 -16.39 2.34
C GLU A 328 -11.34 -16.01 2.88
N ILE A 329 -10.75 -14.90 2.40
CA ILE A 329 -9.50 -14.37 2.98
C ILE A 329 -9.64 -14.13 4.49
N ILE A 330 -10.75 -13.51 4.91
CA ILE A 330 -11.01 -13.23 6.32
C ILE A 330 -11.14 -14.54 7.11
N SER A 331 -11.82 -15.54 6.56
CA SER A 331 -11.94 -16.87 7.15
C SER A 331 -10.55 -17.49 7.35
N GLN A 332 -9.70 -17.47 6.32
CA GLN A 332 -8.37 -18.06 6.36
C GLN A 332 -7.38 -17.34 7.30
N LEU A 333 -7.52 -16.04 7.47
CA LEU A 333 -6.62 -15.26 8.34
C LEU A 333 -7.03 -15.31 9.82
N ILE A 334 -8.31 -15.61 10.11
CA ILE A 334 -8.89 -15.40 11.45
C ILE A 334 -9.52 -16.67 12.02
N LEU A 335 -10.16 -17.50 11.19
CA LEU A 335 -10.99 -18.63 11.60
C LEU A 335 -10.29 -19.97 11.44
N THR A 336 -9.36 -20.12 10.50
CA THR A 336 -8.47 -21.28 10.48
C THR A 336 -7.57 -21.24 11.70
N PRO A 337 -7.55 -22.30 12.52
CA PRO A 337 -6.53 -22.45 13.52
C PRO A 337 -5.21 -22.52 12.76
N THR A 338 -4.41 -21.46 12.86
CA THR A 338 -2.99 -21.60 12.56
C THR A 338 -2.50 -22.72 13.48
N PRO A 339 -1.83 -23.76 12.97
CA PRO A 339 -0.96 -24.54 13.81
C PRO A 339 0.09 -23.53 14.27
N VAL A 340 -0.19 -22.87 15.38
CA VAL A 340 0.82 -22.24 16.17
C VAL A 340 1.71 -23.42 16.51
N THR A 341 2.80 -23.59 15.76
CA THR A 341 3.99 -24.23 16.28
C THR A 341 4.11 -23.64 17.67
N SER A 342 3.94 -24.48 18.67
CA SER A 342 4.06 -24.21 20.09
C SER A 342 5.49 -23.81 20.47
N ALA A 343 6.19 -23.09 19.60
CA ALA A 343 7.47 -22.44 19.83
C ALA A 343 7.23 -21.05 20.44
N LEU A 344 6.51 -21.03 21.57
CA LEU A 344 6.60 -20.00 22.62
C LEU A 344 5.83 -20.41 23.88
N GLU A 345 5.82 -21.70 24.21
CA GLU A 345 5.65 -22.12 25.61
C GLU A 345 7.02 -22.19 26.29
N SER A 346 7.56 -21.03 26.66
CA SER A 346 8.51 -20.84 27.78
C SER A 346 9.07 -19.42 27.74
N GLY A 347 8.19 -18.44 27.97
CA GLY A 347 8.56 -17.03 27.91
C GLY A 347 7.63 -16.14 28.73
N ASP A 348 7.55 -16.42 30.03
CA ASP A 348 7.27 -15.42 31.07
C ASP A 348 5.94 -14.61 31.00
N LEU A 349 4.86 -15.21 30.48
CA LEU A 349 3.49 -14.67 30.60
C LEU A 349 2.79 -14.98 31.94
N GLN A 350 3.38 -15.80 32.81
CA GLN A 350 2.88 -16.05 34.17
C GLN A 350 3.01 -14.83 35.10
N ARG A 351 3.81 -13.82 34.73
CA ARG A 351 4.04 -12.64 35.58
C ARG A 351 2.78 -11.76 35.77
N LEU A 352 1.76 -11.89 34.91
CA LEU A 352 0.56 -11.03 34.93
C LEU A 352 -0.73 -11.76 35.31
N SER A 353 -0.71 -13.07 35.55
CA SER A 353 -1.89 -13.89 35.88
C SER A 353 -1.83 -14.60 37.25
N GLY A 354 -0.68 -14.59 37.92
CA GLY A 354 -0.54 -15.18 39.26
C GLY A 354 -1.28 -14.38 40.34
N ARG A 355 -2.47 -14.83 40.75
CA ARG A 355 -3.18 -14.33 41.94
C ARG A 355 -2.48 -14.84 43.22
N HIS A 356 -1.31 -14.30 43.55
CA HIS A 356 -0.64 -14.58 44.82
C HIS A 356 -0.98 -13.48 45.82
N PHE A 357 -1.79 -13.80 46.83
CA PHE A 357 -2.11 -12.88 47.91
C PHE A 357 -1.08 -13.03 49.05
N PRO A 358 -0.50 -11.93 49.56
CA PRO A 358 0.39 -11.98 50.73
C PRO A 358 -0.35 -12.50 51.96
N SER A 359 0.25 -13.44 52.68
CA SER A 359 -0.21 -13.90 54.00
C SER A 359 0.73 -13.38 55.09
N ARG A 360 0.24 -13.22 56.32
CA ARG A 360 1.11 -12.82 57.44
C ARG A 360 2.02 -13.96 57.85
N VAL A 361 3.26 -13.65 58.26
CA VAL A 361 4.19 -14.64 58.79
C VAL A 361 3.56 -15.23 60.08
N PRO A 362 3.41 -16.56 60.16
CA PRO A 362 2.77 -17.19 61.32
C PRO A 362 3.60 -16.96 62.59
N PRO A 363 2.94 -16.78 63.75
CA PRO A 363 3.62 -16.63 65.04
C PRO A 363 4.54 -17.82 65.33
N THR A 364 5.63 -17.55 66.04
CA THR A 364 6.51 -18.60 66.58
C THR A 364 6.37 -18.64 68.10
N ARG A 365 6.78 -19.74 68.74
CA ARG A 365 6.73 -19.89 70.21
C ARG A 365 7.38 -18.71 70.96
N CYS A 366 8.38 -18.07 70.35
CA CYS A 366 9.12 -16.96 70.95
C CYS A 366 8.68 -15.56 70.48
N LYS A 367 7.83 -15.44 69.45
CA LYS A 367 7.48 -14.12 68.87
C LYS A 367 6.07 -14.12 68.29
N LYS A 368 5.19 -13.31 68.88
CA LYS A 368 3.79 -13.08 68.47
C LYS A 368 3.67 -12.49 67.06
N SER A 369 4.59 -11.59 66.69
CA SER A 369 4.60 -10.89 65.39
C SER A 369 5.97 -11.00 64.72
N PRO A 370 6.31 -12.16 64.12
CA PRO A 370 7.60 -12.33 63.47
C PRO A 370 7.66 -11.58 62.12
N GLN A 371 8.87 -11.15 61.77
CA GLN A 371 9.18 -10.50 60.50
C GLN A 371 10.33 -11.25 59.81
N LYS A 372 10.33 -11.26 58.47
CA LYS A 372 11.38 -11.87 57.65
C LYS A 372 12.05 -10.82 56.78
N LYS A 373 13.35 -10.99 56.51
CA LYS A 373 14.11 -10.11 55.60
C LYS A 373 13.47 -10.09 54.21
N CYS A 374 13.21 -8.90 53.69
CA CYS A 374 12.67 -8.72 52.35
C CYS A 374 13.72 -9.12 51.29
N ARG A 375 13.45 -10.16 50.50
CA ARG A 375 14.38 -10.63 49.44
C ARG A 375 14.64 -9.54 48.38
N VAL A 376 13.64 -8.73 48.05
CA VAL A 376 13.76 -7.67 47.03
C VAL A 376 14.69 -6.56 47.51
N CYS A 377 14.52 -6.11 48.75
CA CYS A 377 15.40 -5.10 49.36
C CYS A 377 16.81 -5.65 49.56
N ARG A 378 16.94 -6.89 50.06
CA ARG A 378 18.24 -7.55 50.25
C ARG A 378 19.05 -7.62 48.95
N LYS A 379 18.41 -7.95 47.81
CA LYS A 379 19.09 -7.96 46.50
C LYS A 379 19.60 -6.58 46.06
N LYS A 380 19.04 -5.51 46.59
CA LYS A 380 19.46 -4.12 46.33
C LYS A 380 20.43 -3.57 47.39
N GLY A 381 20.95 -4.41 48.29
CA GLY A 381 21.79 -3.96 49.41
C GLY A 381 21.03 -3.23 50.52
N ILE A 382 19.69 -3.20 50.47
CA ILE A 382 18.85 -2.47 51.42
C ILE A 382 18.36 -3.44 52.51
N ARG A 383 18.63 -3.14 53.79
CA ARG A 383 18.10 -3.91 54.92
C ARG A 383 16.67 -3.48 55.23
N LYS A 384 15.69 -4.37 54.99
CA LYS A 384 14.28 -4.15 55.31
C LYS A 384 13.59 -5.47 55.64
N ASP A 385 12.77 -5.47 56.69
CA ASP A 385 12.00 -6.63 57.15
C ASP A 385 10.51 -6.48 56.83
N SER A 386 9.80 -7.61 56.64
CA SER A 386 8.38 -7.66 56.29
C SER A 386 7.62 -8.66 57.17
N SER A 387 6.40 -8.31 57.55
CA SER A 387 5.45 -9.17 58.27
C SER A 387 4.61 -10.04 57.32
N TYR A 388 4.84 -9.98 56.00
CA TYR A 388 4.09 -10.72 54.98
C TYR A 388 5.00 -11.63 54.15
N TYR A 389 4.50 -12.82 53.81
CA TYR A 389 5.14 -13.82 52.94
C TYR A 389 4.13 -14.45 51.96
N CYS A 390 4.62 -15.08 50.90
CA CYS A 390 3.79 -15.83 49.96
C CYS A 390 3.84 -17.34 50.32
N PRO A 391 2.71 -17.99 50.64
CA PRO A 391 2.70 -19.39 51.05
C PRO A 391 2.80 -20.40 49.90
N THR A 392 2.43 -20.03 48.67
CA THR A 392 2.31 -20.96 47.52
C THR A 392 3.58 -21.20 46.72
N TRP A 393 4.76 -20.81 47.22
CA TRP A 393 6.00 -21.04 46.48
C TRP A 393 7.19 -21.42 47.38
N PRO A 394 7.68 -22.68 47.32
CA PRO A 394 8.91 -23.07 48.00
C PRO A 394 10.19 -22.60 47.28
N LEU A 395 10.12 -22.09 46.04
CA LEU A 395 11.33 -21.80 45.26
C LEU A 395 11.57 -20.33 44.90
N HIS A 396 10.57 -19.45 44.84
CA HIS A 396 10.78 -18.07 44.40
C HIS A 396 10.19 -17.03 45.37
N ASN A 397 10.88 -16.82 46.51
CA ASN A 397 10.68 -15.70 47.44
C ASN A 397 10.56 -14.34 46.69
N ARG A 398 9.38 -13.69 46.66
CA ARG A 398 9.23 -12.25 46.39
C ARG A 398 8.35 -11.66 47.49
N VAL A 399 8.87 -10.66 48.19
CA VAL A 399 8.11 -9.82 49.12
C VAL A 399 7.64 -8.59 48.34
N LEU A 400 6.33 -8.37 48.31
CA LEU A 400 5.69 -7.20 47.70
C LEU A 400 6.04 -5.94 48.50
N GLN A 401 6.38 -4.84 47.80
CA GLN A 401 6.48 -3.52 48.41
C GLN A 401 5.09 -3.06 48.87
N ASN A 402 5.03 -2.41 50.03
CA ASN A 402 3.85 -1.80 50.65
C ASN A 402 2.95 -1.09 49.64
N LEU A 403 1.76 -1.66 49.38
CA LEU A 403 0.62 -0.93 48.85
C LEU A 403 -0.18 -0.40 50.04
N SER A 404 0.14 0.80 50.54
CA SER A 404 -0.80 1.57 51.34
C SER A 404 -1.60 2.47 50.40
N TYR A 405 -2.76 1.98 49.96
CA TYR A 405 -3.78 2.81 49.33
C TYR A 405 -4.51 3.55 50.46
N ARG A 406 -4.27 4.86 50.63
CA ARG A 406 -5.19 5.74 51.35
C ARG A 406 -5.24 7.08 50.65
N ALA A 407 -6.39 7.34 50.04
CA ALA A 407 -6.76 8.59 49.40
C ALA A 407 -6.86 9.72 50.45
N LYS A 408 -6.42 10.94 50.08
CA LYS A 408 -7.13 12.22 50.26
C LYS A 408 -6.27 13.40 49.77
N LEU A 409 -6.76 14.03 48.70
CA LEU A 409 -6.98 15.48 48.50
C LEU A 409 -5.96 16.52 48.99
N LEU A 410 -5.72 17.47 48.05
CA LEU A 410 -5.38 18.91 48.18
C LEU A 410 -3.92 19.36 47.95
N ASN A 411 -3.82 20.26 46.97
CA ASN A 411 -2.87 21.36 46.74
C ASN A 411 -1.42 21.08 46.25
N SER A 412 -1.15 21.57 45.02
CA SER A 412 0.15 22.07 44.51
C SER A 412 0.83 23.06 45.48
N PRO A 413 2.12 23.47 45.32
CA PRO A 413 2.99 23.40 44.13
C PRO A 413 4.48 22.97 44.38
N PHE A 414 5.23 22.87 43.27
CA PHE A 414 6.70 23.06 43.09
C PHE A 414 7.69 22.56 44.17
N LEU A 415 8.66 21.75 43.74
CA LEU A 415 10.09 22.00 43.98
C LEU A 415 10.98 21.08 43.11
N LEU A 416 11.86 21.73 42.35
CA LEU A 416 13.00 21.17 41.64
C LEU A 416 14.01 20.60 42.64
N CYS A 417 14.75 19.54 42.26
CA CYS A 417 16.16 19.48 42.60
C CYS A 417 16.96 18.59 41.61
N PRO A 418 18.24 18.95 41.36
CA PRO A 418 19.09 18.45 40.29
C PRO A 418 20.06 17.35 40.78
N ASP A 419 21.08 17.08 39.97
CA ASP A 419 22.33 16.37 40.28
C ASP A 419 22.43 14.88 39.89
N TYR A 420 22.98 14.67 38.69
CA TYR A 420 23.71 13.45 38.32
C TYR A 420 25.18 13.84 38.03
N PRO A 421 26.17 13.24 38.71
CA PRO A 421 27.54 13.27 38.23
C PRO A 421 27.79 12.16 37.19
N LEU A 422 28.54 12.55 36.17
CA LEU A 422 29.08 11.75 35.08
C LEU A 422 30.06 10.69 35.58
N LEU A 423 30.08 9.52 34.93
CA LEU A 423 31.20 8.57 34.97
C LEU A 423 31.52 8.05 33.56
N PRO A 424 32.80 7.71 33.29
CA PRO A 424 33.42 7.89 31.99
C PRO A 424 33.45 6.62 31.11
N VAL A 425 33.66 6.88 29.82
CA VAL A 425 33.89 5.94 28.73
C VAL A 425 35.34 5.44 28.77
N PRO A 426 35.63 4.14 28.47
CA PRO A 426 36.94 3.73 28.00
C PRO A 426 36.96 3.73 26.48
N THR A 427 37.77 4.63 25.94
CA THR A 427 38.31 4.63 24.59
C THR A 427 39.33 3.50 24.45
N HIS A 428 39.25 2.71 23.37
CA HIS A 428 40.46 2.26 22.67
C HIS A 428 40.21 2.26 21.17
N TRP A 429 41.01 3.07 20.50
CA TRP A 429 41.11 3.20 19.05
C TRP A 429 42.06 2.13 18.51
N LEU A 430 41.73 1.55 17.36
CA LEU A 430 42.72 1.03 16.42
C LEU A 430 42.31 1.50 15.02
N VAL A 431 43.17 2.33 14.42
CA VAL A 431 43.07 2.85 13.04
C VAL A 431 44.36 2.46 12.35
N ILE A 432 44.28 1.80 11.19
CA ILE A 432 45.25 1.83 10.08
C ILE A 432 44.45 1.65 8.75
N PRO A 433 44.84 2.28 7.62
CA PRO A 433 43.89 2.94 6.70
C PRO A 433 43.77 2.34 5.28
N THR A 434 42.72 2.78 4.58
CA THR A 434 42.52 3.03 3.14
C THR A 434 43.27 2.21 2.08
N THR A 435 42.52 1.62 1.12
CA THR A 435 42.78 1.85 -0.31
C THR A 435 41.55 1.62 -1.19
N LEU A 436 41.33 2.57 -2.10
CA LEU A 436 40.43 2.55 -3.25
C LEU A 436 40.83 1.43 -4.23
N CYS A 437 39.88 0.74 -4.84
CA CYS A 437 40.10 0.14 -6.16
C CYS A 437 38.79 0.04 -6.95
N LEU A 438 38.84 0.53 -8.18
CA LEU A 438 37.79 0.57 -9.20
C LEU A 438 37.78 -0.73 -10.04
N LEU A 439 36.58 -1.28 -10.29
CA LEU A 439 36.12 -2.10 -11.45
C LEU A 439 36.77 -3.50 -11.68
N PRO A 440 36.19 -4.42 -12.51
CA PRO A 440 34.83 -4.54 -13.09
C PRO A 440 34.15 -5.93 -12.85
N VAL A 441 32.94 -6.08 -13.41
CA VAL A 441 32.06 -7.27 -13.51
C VAL A 441 32.77 -8.50 -14.12
N PRO A 442 32.37 -9.74 -13.72
CA PRO A 442 31.87 -10.67 -14.74
C PRO A 442 30.61 -11.45 -14.34
N THR A 443 29.89 -11.81 -15.40
CA THR A 443 28.66 -12.57 -15.53
C THR A 443 28.75 -14.07 -15.17
N HIS A 444 27.60 -14.62 -14.77
CA HIS A 444 27.17 -16.03 -14.72
C HIS A 444 27.86 -16.98 -13.71
N TRP A 445 27.10 -17.60 -12.80
CA TRP A 445 26.49 -18.94 -12.96
C TRP A 445 25.56 -19.24 -11.77
N LEU A 446 24.38 -19.78 -12.08
CA LEU A 446 23.39 -20.29 -11.15
C LEU A 446 23.94 -21.50 -10.37
N VAL A 447 23.78 -21.52 -9.04
CA VAL A 447 23.70 -22.77 -8.27
C VAL A 447 22.55 -22.62 -7.27
N ILE A 448 21.44 -23.29 -7.57
CA ILE A 448 20.31 -23.50 -6.65
C ILE A 448 20.59 -24.82 -5.92
N PRO A 449 20.67 -24.87 -4.58
CA PRO A 449 20.60 -26.12 -3.86
C PRO A 449 19.13 -26.53 -3.72
N THR A 450 18.71 -27.47 -4.54
CA THR A 450 17.50 -28.28 -4.36
C THR A 450 17.62 -29.09 -3.08
N THR A 451 16.67 -28.92 -2.15
CA THR A 451 16.43 -29.91 -1.11
C THR A 451 15.12 -30.62 -1.45
N LEU A 452 15.26 -31.89 -1.81
CA LEU A 452 14.20 -32.87 -2.03
C LEU A 452 13.25 -32.90 -0.81
N CYS A 453 11.95 -32.72 -1.05
CA CYS A 453 10.90 -33.29 -0.21
C CYS A 453 10.02 -34.16 -1.11
N LEU A 454 10.11 -35.46 -0.89
CA LEU A 454 9.37 -36.51 -1.56
C LEU A 454 7.88 -36.42 -1.17
N LEU A 455 7.00 -36.28 -2.15
CA LEU A 455 5.61 -36.72 -2.06
C LEU A 455 5.27 -37.50 -3.35
N PRO A 456 4.51 -38.60 -3.26
CA PRO A 456 4.32 -39.53 -4.36
C PRO A 456 3.31 -39.00 -5.40
N VAL A 457 3.66 -39.19 -6.67
CA VAL A 457 2.81 -38.96 -7.85
C VAL A 457 2.13 -40.29 -8.22
N PRO A 458 0.83 -40.31 -8.58
CA PRO A 458 0.28 -41.35 -9.43
C PRO A 458 0.48 -40.97 -10.91
N THR A 459 1.14 -41.90 -11.60
CA THR A 459 1.38 -42.02 -13.04
C THR A 459 0.20 -41.66 -13.93
N HIS A 460 0.46 -40.99 -15.07
CA HIS A 460 0.04 -41.41 -16.42
C HIS A 460 0.49 -40.41 -17.53
N TRP A 461 1.38 -40.89 -18.42
CA TRP A 461 1.59 -40.57 -19.86
C TRP A 461 1.80 -39.09 -20.29
N LEU A 462 2.58 -38.68 -21.31
CA LEU A 462 3.24 -39.31 -22.45
C LEU A 462 4.35 -38.32 -22.89
N VAL A 463 5.59 -38.78 -23.06
CA VAL A 463 6.70 -37.96 -23.59
C VAL A 463 6.70 -38.05 -25.11
N ILE A 464 6.52 -36.92 -25.80
CA ILE A 464 6.86 -36.79 -27.23
C ILE A 464 8.18 -36.01 -27.29
N THR A 465 9.27 -36.73 -27.53
CA THR A 465 10.58 -36.15 -27.89
C THR A 465 10.58 -35.82 -29.38
N THR A 466 10.62 -34.55 -29.73
CA THR A 466 11.07 -34.11 -31.06
C THR A 466 12.49 -33.55 -30.93
N THR A 467 13.45 -34.34 -31.41
CA THR A 467 14.82 -33.92 -31.69
C THR A 467 14.81 -32.98 -32.89
N LEU A 468 15.29 -31.74 -32.72
CA LEU A 468 15.68 -30.87 -33.83
C LEU A 468 17.17 -30.55 -33.70
N THR A 469 17.93 -31.16 -34.60
CA THR A 469 19.33 -30.91 -34.91
C THR A 469 19.51 -29.50 -35.46
N SER A 470 20.47 -28.77 -34.90
CA SER A 470 20.98 -27.51 -35.41
C SER A 470 21.70 -27.69 -36.75
N GLY A 471 21.24 -27.01 -37.78
CA GLY A 471 21.98 -26.76 -39.03
C GLY A 471 21.83 -25.28 -39.39
N ILE A 472 22.94 -24.56 -39.34
CA ILE A 472 23.18 -23.26 -39.97
C ILE A 472 23.83 -23.58 -41.35
N PRO A 473 23.64 -22.79 -42.42
CA PRO A 473 23.10 -21.42 -42.48
C PRO A 473 21.69 -21.27 -43.03
#